data_AF-A0AAP6SEZ6-F1
#
_entry.id   AF-A0AAP6SEZ6-F1
#
_cell.length_a   1.000
_cell.length_b   1.000
_cell.length_c   1.000
_cell.angle_alpha   90.00
_cell.angle_beta   90.00
_cell.angle_gamma   90.00
#
_symmetry.space_group_name_H-M   'P 1'
#
loop_
_entity.id
_entity.type
_entity.pdbx_description
1 polymer ?
#
loop_
_entity_poly.entity_id
_entity_poly.type
_entity_poly.pdbx_seq_one_letter_code
_entity_poly.pdbx_strand_id
1 'polypeptide(L)'
;MPAPTIDSFVTYEQAQNLKELGYNEKGYFFFSRTFCDDGTPVIVHKGFVIPPTNEEMDDIGMENHISAPTHSQAARWLRGKKMSVEVEYNIGKNDWYCRVRDMHEGYNLYYKFGHKTYENAFSDAISNAIKILMRNGADADMA
;
A
#
# COMPACT_ATOMS: atom_id res chain seq x y z
N MET A 1 -0.61 -18.80 12.28
CA MET A 1 0.29 -17.76 11.70
C MET A 1 0.45 -16.67 12.74
N PRO A 2 1.65 -16.10 12.93
CA PRO A 2 1.80 -14.93 13.81
C PRO A 2 0.90 -13.79 13.29
N ALA A 3 0.33 -13.01 14.21
CA ALA A 3 -0.42 -11.81 13.84
C ALA A 3 0.51 -10.83 13.10
N PRO A 4 0.02 -10.13 12.06
CA PRO A 4 0.82 -9.10 11.40
C PRO A 4 1.19 -8.02 12.41
N THR A 5 2.45 -7.62 12.40
CA THR A 5 2.94 -6.48 13.18
C THR A 5 2.61 -5.18 12.44
N ILE A 6 2.66 -4.04 13.11
CA ILE A 6 2.21 -2.74 12.54
C ILE A 6 2.97 -2.36 11.26
N ASP A 7 4.25 -2.71 11.20
CA ASP A 7 5.19 -2.58 10.09
C ASP A 7 4.90 -3.53 8.90
N SER A 8 3.96 -4.46 9.05
CA SER A 8 3.45 -5.26 7.93
C SER A 8 2.42 -4.51 7.08
N PHE A 9 1.86 -3.41 7.58
CA PHE A 9 0.84 -2.61 6.92
C PHE A 9 1.42 -1.45 6.13
N VAL A 10 0.75 -1.05 5.05
CA VAL A 10 1.06 0.21 4.36
C VAL A 10 0.81 1.38 5.30
N THR A 11 1.44 2.53 5.05
CA THR A 11 1.16 3.76 5.79
C THR A 11 -0.25 4.29 5.49
N TYR A 12 -0.76 5.18 6.34
CA TYR A 12 -2.05 5.82 6.10
C TYR A 12 -2.09 6.57 4.75
N GLU A 13 -1.04 7.32 4.43
CA GLU A 13 -0.92 8.05 3.17
C GLU A 13 -0.92 7.10 1.96
N GLN A 14 -0.19 5.98 2.05
CA GLN A 14 -0.23 4.94 1.02
C GLN A 14 -1.64 4.36 0.86
N ALA A 15 -2.35 4.09 1.96
CA ALA A 15 -3.71 3.58 1.92
C ALA A 15 -4.70 4.57 1.29
N GLN A 16 -4.58 5.88 1.58
CA GLN A 16 -5.37 6.92 0.92
C GLN A 16 -5.16 6.91 -0.59
N ASN A 17 -3.90 6.96 -1.02
CA ASN A 17 -3.56 6.98 -2.43
C ASN A 17 -3.98 5.69 -3.15
N LEU A 18 -3.90 4.54 -2.49
CA LEU A 18 -4.42 3.28 -3.02
C LEU A 18 -5.93 3.32 -3.21
N LYS A 19 -6.69 3.86 -2.23
CA LYS A 19 -8.15 4.04 -2.35
C LYS A 19 -8.49 4.92 -3.55
N GLU A 20 -7.78 6.05 -3.72
CA GLU A 20 -7.95 6.95 -4.87
C GLU A 20 -7.68 6.26 -6.22
N LEU A 21 -6.69 5.37 -6.28
CA LEU A 21 -6.39 4.58 -7.47
C LEU A 21 -7.34 3.37 -7.68
N GLY A 22 -8.36 3.21 -6.83
CA GLY A 22 -9.40 2.19 -6.93
C GLY A 22 -9.08 0.87 -6.19
N TYR A 23 -8.26 0.90 -5.15
CA TYR A 23 -8.12 -0.24 -4.24
C TYR A 23 -9.43 -0.41 -3.44
N ASN A 24 -10.15 -1.49 -3.73
CA ASN A 24 -11.46 -1.78 -3.11
C ASN A 24 -11.58 -3.25 -2.66
N GLU A 25 -10.49 -3.84 -2.17
CA GLU A 25 -10.50 -5.22 -1.68
C GLU A 25 -10.99 -5.32 -0.24
N LYS A 26 -11.68 -6.42 0.09
CA LYS A 26 -12.17 -6.69 1.45
C LYS A 26 -11.00 -6.87 2.42
N GLY A 27 -11.07 -6.21 3.59
CA GLY A 27 -10.04 -6.30 4.63
C GLY A 27 -10.61 -6.27 6.05
N TYR A 28 -9.92 -6.86 7.02
CA TYR A 28 -10.31 -6.82 8.44
C TYR A 28 -9.66 -5.67 9.22
N PHE A 29 -8.63 -5.05 8.65
CA PHE A 29 -7.86 -3.98 9.26
C PHE A 29 -8.10 -2.67 8.54
N PHE A 30 -8.26 -1.60 9.32
CA PHE A 30 -8.59 -0.28 8.80
C PHE A 30 -7.86 0.78 9.58
N PHE A 31 -7.44 1.83 8.89
CA PHE A 31 -7.07 3.07 9.53
C PHE A 31 -8.31 3.79 10.01
N SER A 32 -8.26 4.27 11.25
CA SER A 32 -9.28 5.10 11.86
C SER A 32 -8.62 6.28 12.56
N ARG A 33 -9.19 7.47 12.41
CA ARG A 33 -8.78 8.67 13.15
C ARG A 33 -9.63 8.94 14.38
N THR A 34 -10.65 8.10 14.65
CA THR A 34 -11.61 8.34 15.73
C THR A 34 -11.19 7.78 17.08
N PHE A 35 -10.10 7.00 17.13
CA PHE A 35 -9.63 6.33 18.35
C PHE A 35 -8.45 7.05 19.04
N CYS A 36 -7.92 8.11 18.43
CA CYS A 36 -6.91 8.97 19.03
C CYS A 36 -7.43 10.41 19.07
N ASP A 37 -7.36 11.05 20.24
CA ASP A 37 -7.89 12.41 20.47
C ASP A 37 -7.21 13.49 19.61
N ASP A 38 -5.97 13.24 19.19
CA ASP A 38 -5.19 14.11 18.32
C ASP A 38 -5.47 13.88 16.82
N GLY A 39 -6.36 12.93 16.48
CA GLY A 39 -6.68 12.54 15.12
C GLY A 39 -5.62 11.69 14.43
N THR A 40 -4.61 11.19 15.16
CA THR A 40 -3.59 10.29 14.62
C THR A 40 -4.25 9.01 14.09
N PRO A 41 -4.01 8.62 12.82
CA PRO A 41 -4.59 7.41 12.27
C PRO A 41 -3.99 6.17 12.92
N VAL A 42 -4.83 5.29 13.44
CA VAL A 42 -4.45 4.00 14.04
C VAL A 42 -5.07 2.84 13.28
N ILE A 43 -4.36 1.70 13.25
CA ILE A 43 -4.88 0.48 12.64
C ILE A 43 -5.77 -0.23 13.67
N VAL A 44 -7.03 -0.41 13.31
CA VAL A 44 -8.01 -1.15 14.11
C VAL A 44 -8.37 -2.46 13.42
N HIS A 45 -8.42 -3.55 14.19
CA HIS A 45 -9.05 -4.79 13.74
C HIS A 45 -10.56 -4.66 13.97
N LYS A 46 -11.31 -4.77 12.89
CA LYS A 46 -12.76 -4.64 12.90
C LYS A 46 -13.37 -6.04 13.04
N GLY A 47 -14.12 -6.29 14.12
CA GLY A 47 -14.73 -7.58 14.45
C GLY A 47 -15.92 -7.98 13.57
N PHE A 48 -15.95 -7.53 12.32
CA PHE A 48 -17.02 -7.89 11.38
C PHE A 48 -16.90 -9.37 11.01
N VAL A 49 -18.04 -10.03 10.85
CA VAL A 49 -18.09 -11.41 10.34
C VAL A 49 -17.63 -11.44 8.87
N ILE A 50 -18.06 -10.45 8.09
CA ILE A 50 -17.66 -10.26 6.70
C ILE A 50 -16.94 -8.90 6.60
N PRO A 51 -15.67 -8.87 6.18
CA PRO A 51 -14.92 -7.64 6.07
C PRO A 51 -15.48 -6.77 4.92
N PRO A 52 -15.72 -5.47 5.16
CA PRO A 52 -16.16 -4.56 4.10
C PRO A 52 -14.99 -4.16 3.17
N THR A 53 -15.35 -3.71 1.98
CA THR A 53 -14.51 -2.95 1.04
C THR A 53 -14.45 -1.46 1.42
N ASN A 54 -13.71 -0.63 0.68
CA ASN A 54 -13.70 0.83 0.92
C ASN A 54 -15.06 1.45 0.55
N GLU A 55 -15.66 1.06 -0.58
CA GLU A 55 -16.98 1.54 -1.00
C GLU A 55 -18.07 1.14 -0.01
N GLU A 56 -18.10 -0.13 0.42
CA GLU A 56 -19.09 -0.59 1.42
C GLU A 56 -18.94 0.15 2.75
N MET A 57 -17.72 0.60 3.13
CA MET A 57 -17.53 1.45 4.31
C MET A 57 -18.09 2.85 4.12
N ASP A 58 -17.89 3.45 2.96
CA ASP A 58 -18.43 4.78 2.64
C ASP A 58 -19.98 4.73 2.67
N ASP A 59 -20.59 3.68 2.11
CA ASP A 59 -22.04 3.48 2.08
C ASP A 59 -22.70 3.35 3.47
N ILE A 60 -21.98 2.80 4.45
CA ILE A 60 -22.49 2.59 5.82
C ILE A 60 -22.09 3.72 6.79
N GLY A 61 -21.67 4.88 6.27
CA GLY A 61 -21.33 6.06 7.09
C GLY A 61 -20.02 5.91 7.85
N MET A 62 -19.06 5.15 7.29
CA MET A 62 -17.72 4.97 7.85
C MET A 62 -16.66 5.67 7.01
N GLU A 63 -16.98 6.81 6.40
CA GLU A 63 -16.09 7.60 5.54
C GLU A 63 -14.76 8.01 6.22
N ASN A 64 -14.73 8.06 7.55
CA ASN A 64 -13.50 8.31 8.34
C ASN A 64 -12.57 7.09 8.48
N HIS A 65 -12.94 5.96 7.86
CA HIS A 65 -12.17 4.72 7.87
C HIS A 65 -11.66 4.39 6.47
N ILE A 66 -10.43 3.89 6.42
CA ILE A 66 -9.78 3.51 5.16
C ILE A 66 -9.21 2.11 5.35
N SER A 67 -9.33 1.23 4.37
CA SER A 67 -8.69 -0.08 4.40
C SER A 67 -7.20 0.05 4.74
N ALA A 68 -6.70 -0.76 5.67
CA ALA A 68 -5.28 -0.85 5.98
C ALA A 68 -4.72 -2.16 5.40
N PRO A 69 -4.39 -2.21 4.10
CA PRO A 69 -3.80 -3.41 3.52
C PRO A 69 -2.38 -3.64 4.06
N THR A 70 -1.99 -4.91 4.14
CA THR A 70 -0.58 -5.28 4.29
C THR A 70 0.21 -4.88 3.06
N HIS A 71 1.53 -4.69 3.19
CA HIS A 71 2.41 -4.48 2.03
C HIS A 71 2.22 -5.58 0.97
N SER A 72 2.02 -6.83 1.39
CA SER A 72 1.76 -7.96 0.49
C SER A 72 0.43 -7.85 -0.27
N GLN A 73 -0.64 -7.38 0.38
CA GLN A 73 -1.93 -7.14 -0.27
C GLN A 73 -1.83 -6.00 -1.29
N ALA A 74 -1.20 -4.88 -0.90
CA ALA A 74 -0.96 -3.75 -1.79
C ALA A 74 -0.11 -4.18 -3.02
N ALA A 75 0.98 -4.92 -2.80
CA ALA A 75 1.82 -5.44 -3.88
C ALA A 75 1.06 -6.39 -4.82
N ARG A 76 0.17 -7.25 -4.28
CA ARG A 76 -0.70 -8.10 -5.10
C ARG A 76 -1.60 -7.27 -6.01
N TRP A 77 -2.25 -6.25 -5.45
CA TRP A 77 -3.12 -5.37 -6.21
C TRP A 77 -2.35 -4.58 -7.29
N LEU A 78 -1.16 -4.07 -6.96
CA LEU A 78 -0.27 -3.39 -7.90
C LEU A 78 0.15 -4.29 -9.07
N ARG A 79 0.38 -5.60 -8.83
CA ARG A 79 0.61 -6.56 -9.93
C ARG A 79 -0.59 -6.67 -10.88
N GLY A 80 -1.81 -6.56 -10.35
CA GLY A 80 -3.03 -6.44 -11.17
C GLY A 80 -3.02 -5.20 -12.08
N LYS A 81 -2.36 -4.13 -11.63
CA LYS A 81 -2.06 -2.90 -12.39
C LYS A 81 -0.76 -2.98 -13.18
N LYS A 82 -0.21 -4.19 -13.39
CA LYS A 82 0.97 -4.46 -14.21
C LYS A 82 2.26 -3.82 -13.67
N MET A 83 2.31 -3.61 -12.36
CA MET A 83 3.50 -3.17 -11.64
C MET A 83 3.99 -4.26 -10.68
N SER A 84 5.24 -4.68 -10.86
CA SER A 84 5.89 -5.58 -9.92
C SER A 84 6.64 -4.76 -8.88
N VAL A 85 6.41 -5.05 -7.59
CA VAL A 85 7.18 -4.52 -6.48
C VAL A 85 8.09 -5.62 -5.95
N GLU A 86 9.40 -5.36 -5.93
CA GLU A 86 10.41 -6.36 -5.60
C GLU A 86 11.40 -5.78 -4.58
N VAL A 87 11.79 -6.62 -3.62
CA VAL A 87 12.75 -6.28 -2.58
C VAL A 87 13.77 -7.40 -2.48
N GLU A 88 15.04 -7.03 -2.45
CA GLU A 88 16.14 -7.96 -2.43
C GLU A 88 17.23 -7.46 -1.46
N TYR A 89 17.92 -8.40 -0.82
CA TYR A 89 19.03 -8.09 0.07
C TYR A 89 20.33 -8.04 -0.71
N ASN A 90 21.07 -6.94 -0.56
CA ASN A 90 22.39 -6.76 -1.16
C ASN A 90 23.47 -7.11 -0.14
N ILE A 91 24.05 -8.29 -0.31
CA ILE A 91 25.12 -8.81 0.55
C ILE A 91 26.35 -7.88 0.53
N GLY A 92 26.71 -7.35 -0.65
CA GLY A 92 27.92 -6.52 -0.80
C GLY A 92 27.86 -5.19 -0.08
N LYS A 93 26.66 -4.65 0.14
CA LYS A 93 26.44 -3.39 0.87
C LYS A 93 25.85 -3.57 2.26
N ASN A 94 25.49 -4.80 2.64
CA ASN A 94 24.75 -5.10 3.86
C ASN A 94 23.50 -4.22 3.99
N ASP A 95 22.77 -4.06 2.89
CA ASP A 95 21.55 -3.25 2.82
C ASP A 95 20.45 -3.96 2.03
N TRP A 96 19.24 -3.43 2.13
CA TRP A 96 18.12 -3.82 1.30
C TRP A 96 17.99 -2.83 0.15
N TYR A 97 17.63 -3.37 -1.02
CA TYR A 97 17.28 -2.56 -2.17
C TYR A 97 15.89 -2.97 -2.66
N CYS A 98 15.18 -2.01 -3.22
CA CYS A 98 13.87 -2.23 -3.79
C CYS A 98 13.82 -1.77 -5.23
N ARG A 99 12.87 -2.30 -6.00
CA ARG A 99 12.56 -1.86 -7.36
C ARG A 99 11.08 -1.99 -7.67
N VAL A 100 10.65 -1.14 -8.60
CA VAL A 100 9.35 -1.24 -9.26
C VAL A 100 9.62 -1.50 -10.74
N ARG A 101 8.99 -2.54 -11.28
CA ARG A 101 9.17 -2.97 -12.68
C ARG A 101 7.85 -2.91 -13.42
N ASP A 102 7.90 -2.41 -14.65
CA ASP A 102 6.80 -2.53 -15.61
C ASP A 102 6.68 -3.99 -16.06
N MET A 103 5.52 -4.61 -15.87
CA MET A 103 5.30 -6.01 -16.25
C MET A 103 4.97 -6.21 -17.73
N HIS A 104 4.71 -5.14 -18.50
CA HIS A 104 4.53 -5.20 -19.95
C HIS A 104 5.87 -5.22 -20.67
N GLU A 105 6.71 -4.22 -20.40
CA GLU A 105 7.96 -4.01 -21.12
C GLU A 105 9.20 -4.57 -20.37
N GLY A 106 9.05 -4.89 -19.09
CA GLY A 106 10.09 -5.54 -18.29
C GLY A 106 11.20 -4.61 -17.77
N TYR A 107 11.13 -3.30 -18.02
CA TYR A 107 12.11 -2.35 -17.52
C TYR A 107 11.82 -1.88 -16.09
N ASN A 108 12.88 -1.48 -15.38
CA ASN A 108 12.73 -0.91 -14.04
C ASN A 108 12.24 0.55 -14.16
N LEU A 109 11.07 0.81 -13.58
CA LEU A 109 10.52 2.16 -13.45
C LEU A 109 11.15 2.93 -12.29
N TYR A 110 11.58 2.19 -11.27
CA TYR A 110 12.21 2.73 -10.07
C TYR A 110 13.11 1.69 -9.44
N TYR A 111 14.21 2.12 -8.82
CA TYR A 111 15.01 1.29 -7.92
C TYR A 111 15.79 2.16 -6.93
N LYS A 112 16.06 1.61 -5.75
CA LYS A 112 16.85 2.29 -4.72
C LYS A 112 17.51 1.32 -3.77
N PHE A 113 18.74 1.64 -3.39
CA PHE A 113 19.57 0.92 -2.42
C PHE A 113 19.62 1.66 -1.08
N GLY A 114 20.22 1.04 -0.06
CA GLY A 114 20.51 1.70 1.22
C GLY A 114 19.39 1.61 2.26
N HIS A 115 18.40 0.73 2.09
CA HIS A 115 17.39 0.51 3.11
C HIS A 115 17.93 -0.39 4.22
N LYS A 116 17.70 -0.01 5.49
CA LYS A 116 18.19 -0.77 6.64
C LYS A 116 17.37 -2.04 6.91
N THR A 117 16.11 -2.07 6.50
CA THR A 117 15.19 -3.19 6.73
C THR A 117 14.41 -3.53 5.47
N TYR A 118 13.92 -4.77 5.40
CA TYR A 118 13.07 -5.24 4.31
C TYR A 118 11.79 -4.40 4.20
N GLU A 119 11.15 -4.11 5.34
CA GLU A 119 9.89 -3.38 5.43
C GLU A 119 10.03 -1.95 4.90
N ASN A 120 11.14 -1.27 5.23
CA ASN A 120 11.43 0.06 4.71
C ASN A 120 11.64 0.05 3.19
N ALA A 121 12.31 -0.97 2.66
CA ALA A 121 12.51 -1.13 1.23
C ALA A 121 11.19 -1.44 0.51
N PHE A 122 10.35 -2.30 1.10
CA PHE A 122 9.07 -2.70 0.54
C PHE A 122 8.08 -1.52 0.52
N SER A 123 8.02 -0.77 1.62
CA SER A 123 7.20 0.43 1.73
C SER A 123 7.64 1.51 0.73
N ASP A 124 8.96 1.73 0.53
CA ASP A 124 9.43 2.71 -0.46
C ASP A 124 9.05 2.30 -1.89
N ALA A 125 9.18 1.02 -2.25
CA ALA A 125 8.75 0.59 -3.57
C ALA A 125 7.23 0.68 -3.78
N ILE A 126 6.40 0.41 -2.75
CA ILE A 126 4.96 0.65 -2.82
C ILE A 126 4.66 2.14 -3.02
N SER A 127 5.29 3.02 -2.26
CA SER A 127 5.16 4.48 -2.43
C SER A 127 5.48 4.91 -3.86
N ASN A 128 6.56 4.40 -4.46
CA ASN A 128 6.94 4.79 -5.80
C ASN A 128 6.04 4.16 -6.87
N ALA A 129 5.56 2.94 -6.68
CA ALA A 129 4.58 2.33 -7.58
C ALA A 129 3.28 3.14 -7.62
N ILE A 130 2.76 3.55 -6.46
CA ILE A 130 1.59 4.43 -6.33
C ILE A 130 1.83 5.76 -7.06
N LYS A 131 2.98 6.42 -6.82
CA LYS A 131 3.31 7.69 -7.47
C LYS A 131 3.35 7.59 -8.99
N ILE A 132 3.86 6.48 -9.53
CA ILE A 132 3.89 6.25 -10.98
C ILE A 132 2.45 6.11 -11.53
N LEU A 133 1.59 5.32 -10.89
CA LEU A 133 0.19 5.17 -11.31
C LEU A 133 -0.58 6.50 -11.26
N MET A 134 -0.40 7.28 -10.20
CA MET A 134 -1.05 8.58 -10.07
C MET A 134 -0.65 9.56 -11.16
N ARG A 135 0.64 9.59 -11.55
CA ARG A 135 1.13 10.41 -12.65
C ARG A 135 0.52 9.98 -13.99
N ASN A 136 0.54 8.68 -14.28
CA ASN A 136 0.00 8.15 -15.54
C ASN A 136 -1.52 8.35 -15.65
N GLY A 137 -2.26 8.30 -14.53
CA GLY A 137 -3.68 8.62 -14.50
C GLY A 137 -3.95 10.09 -14.81
N ALA A 138 -3.18 11.01 -14.21
CA ALA A 138 -3.30 12.43 -14.47
C ALA A 138 -2.98 12.82 -15.93
N ASP A 139 -2.00 12.16 -16.55
CA ASP A 139 -1.66 12.40 -17.95
C ASP A 139 -2.73 11.85 -18.92
N ALA A 140 -3.45 10.79 -18.55
CA ALA A 140 -4.54 10.23 -19.35
C ALA A 140 -5.81 11.11 -19.33
N ASP A 141 -6.07 11.84 -18.24
CA ASP A 141 -7.22 12.75 -18.12
C ASP A 141 -7.00 14.11 -18.82
N MET A 142 -5.77 14.40 -19.27
CA MET A 142 -5.42 15.62 -20.01
C MET A 142 -5.36 15.44 -21.54
N ALA A 143 -5.59 14.22 -22.05
CA ALA A 143 -5.56 13.87 -23.48
C ALA A 143 -6.98 13.72 -24.06
#